data_AF-E7GDJ6-F1
#
_entry.id   AF-E7GDJ6-F1
#
_cell.length_a   1.000
_cell.length_b   1.000
_cell.length_c   1.000
_cell.angle_alpha   90.00
_cell.angle_beta   90.00
_cell.angle_gamma   90.00
#
_symmetry.space_group_name_H-M   'P 1'
#
loop_
_entity.id
_entity.type
_entity.pdbx_description
1 polymer ?
#
loop_
_entity_poly.entity_id
_entity_poly.type
_entity_poly.pdbx_seq_one_letter_code
_entity_poly.pdbx_strand_id
1 'polypeptide(L)'
;MKFPEGFLWGGAVTAHQSEGAYTEGGKSPAVCDLFPKPEHSDFKDGIDAYHRYDEDFALFEEMGFTSYRFSIDWSRVMPDGEHFSEEGMAFYDRFINSMIAHGMEPMCSLYHFEMPQVLMNEYNGFYSRIVVDKFITYANKMIERYGDRVKKWISFNEQNGIALEGHKIAYGAICPEGVNEESFINQLIHNSLYAHAKVVEKVHTIKDAIVLGMVIYIPHYAATCHPLDELAARKQMSKTNVFLDMFVYGEYSSYYWSQMVKNNTLPDIQEGDLEVMRKNTVDWLSFSYYMSATAKDGSSGVKAGGNLQVELNPYLKASEWGWTIDPIGIRIALRDLYEKYRMPIMVVENGFGMRDIFENGTVIDDERIYYMKDHIEQIGIAIEEGVDCRGYLMWGPIDILSSQGEMGKRYGMIYVNRDDKDLKDMKRYKKKSFNWYQKVIHTNAKDIEIGSVI
;
A
#
# COMPACT_ATOMS: atom_id res chain seq x y z
N MET A 1 23.96 -11.65 7.29
CA MET A 1 23.06 -11.47 6.14
C MET A 1 23.68 -10.50 5.16
N LYS A 2 23.56 -10.74 3.84
CA LYS A 2 24.03 -9.79 2.82
C LYS A 2 22.86 -9.41 1.92
N PHE A 3 22.22 -8.29 2.25
CA PHE A 3 21.35 -7.61 1.31
C PHE A 3 22.18 -7.19 0.08
N PRO A 4 21.58 -7.20 -1.13
CA PRO A 4 22.32 -6.85 -2.35
C PRO A 4 22.82 -5.41 -2.28
N GLU A 5 23.89 -5.12 -3.02
CA GLU A 5 24.32 -3.75 -3.25
C GLU A 5 23.23 -2.99 -4.00
N GLY A 6 22.93 -1.76 -3.59
CA GLY A 6 21.82 -0.97 -4.14
C GLY A 6 20.43 -1.41 -3.66
N PHE A 7 20.33 -2.22 -2.59
CA PHE A 7 19.03 -2.50 -1.96
C PHE A 7 18.35 -1.21 -1.51
N LEU A 8 17.10 -1.03 -1.91
CA LEU A 8 16.35 0.20 -1.68
C LEU A 8 15.79 0.21 -0.25
N TRP A 9 16.46 0.96 0.61
CA TRP A 9 16.02 1.26 1.96
C TRP A 9 15.24 2.57 2.00
N GLY A 10 14.10 2.56 2.70
CA GLY A 10 13.32 3.77 2.85
C GLY A 10 12.05 3.60 3.65
N GLY A 11 11.07 4.44 3.33
CA GLY A 11 9.74 4.43 3.91
C GLY A 11 8.67 4.87 2.93
N ALA A 12 7.42 4.66 3.33
CA ALA A 12 6.24 4.97 2.55
C ALA A 12 5.21 5.74 3.38
N VAL A 13 4.58 6.74 2.77
CA VAL A 13 3.38 7.41 3.30
C VAL A 13 2.33 7.56 2.20
N THR A 14 1.20 8.14 2.56
CA THR A 14 0.12 8.53 1.64
C THR A 14 -0.18 10.01 1.79
N ALA A 15 -0.69 10.62 0.73
CA ALA A 15 -1.07 12.01 0.72
C ALA A 15 -2.09 12.32 1.82
N HIS A 16 -3.21 11.58 1.86
CA HIS A 16 -4.29 11.86 2.82
C HIS A 16 -3.88 11.65 4.29
N GLN A 17 -2.98 10.71 4.60
CA GLN A 17 -2.56 10.49 5.98
C GLN A 17 -1.49 11.49 6.45
N SER A 18 -0.82 12.20 5.53
CA SER A 18 0.36 13.02 5.84
C SER A 18 0.28 14.49 5.42
N GLU A 19 -0.21 14.80 4.22
CA GLU A 19 -0.12 16.15 3.64
C GLU A 19 -0.93 17.19 4.41
N GLY A 20 -2.21 16.90 4.67
CA GLY A 20 -3.15 17.91 5.15
C GLY A 20 -3.44 18.97 4.09
N ALA A 21 -3.54 20.24 4.51
CA ALA A 21 -3.84 21.38 3.64
C ALA A 21 -5.10 21.15 2.78
N TYR A 22 -6.17 20.72 3.46
CA TYR A 22 -7.41 20.22 2.85
C TYR A 22 -8.09 21.17 1.87
N THR A 23 -7.87 22.47 2.03
CA THR A 23 -8.49 23.54 1.22
C THR A 23 -7.48 24.29 0.35
N GLU A 24 -6.23 23.83 0.28
CA GLU A 24 -5.14 24.50 -0.46
C GLU A 24 -4.74 23.73 -1.72
N GLY A 25 -4.06 24.38 -2.66
CA GLY A 25 -3.57 23.72 -3.87
C GLY A 25 -4.67 23.23 -4.81
N GLY A 26 -5.90 23.74 -4.64
CA GLY A 26 -7.07 23.31 -5.38
C GLY A 26 -7.70 22.01 -4.89
N LYS A 27 -7.31 21.47 -3.72
CA LYS A 27 -7.84 20.19 -3.21
C LYS A 27 -9.35 20.22 -2.98
N SER A 28 -10.02 19.15 -3.41
CA SER A 28 -11.43 18.87 -3.11
C SER A 28 -11.57 17.68 -2.14
N PRO A 29 -12.78 17.45 -1.58
CA PRO A 29 -13.04 16.23 -0.82
C PRO A 29 -12.73 14.98 -1.64
N ALA A 30 -12.08 14.01 -1.00
CA ALA A 30 -11.76 12.71 -1.57
C ALA A 30 -12.52 11.58 -0.86
N VAL A 31 -12.55 10.38 -1.45
CA VAL A 31 -13.25 9.24 -0.86
C VAL A 31 -12.61 8.79 0.47
N CYS A 32 -11.31 8.98 0.66
CA CYS A 32 -10.64 8.72 1.94
C CYS A 32 -11.17 9.60 3.08
N ASP A 33 -11.70 10.78 2.81
CA ASP A 33 -12.26 11.68 3.81
C ASP A 33 -13.55 11.12 4.45
N LEU A 34 -14.09 10.02 3.92
CA LEU A 34 -15.24 9.28 4.47
C LEU A 34 -14.85 8.20 5.49
N PHE A 35 -13.57 7.85 5.58
CA PHE A 35 -13.11 6.75 6.45
C PHE A 35 -12.98 7.11 7.93
N PRO A 36 -12.57 8.34 8.31
CA PRO A 36 -12.36 8.68 9.70
C PRO A 36 -13.58 8.42 10.58
N LYS A 37 -13.34 7.82 11.74
CA LYS A 37 -14.39 7.63 12.74
C LYS A 37 -14.57 8.90 13.57
N PRO A 38 -15.80 9.22 14.05
CA PRO A 38 -16.05 10.41 14.86
C PRO A 38 -15.14 10.56 16.10
N GLU A 39 -14.76 9.44 16.71
CA GLU A 39 -13.87 9.39 17.87
C GLU A 39 -12.39 9.71 17.53
N HIS A 40 -11.96 9.56 16.29
CA HIS A 40 -10.58 9.79 15.84
C HIS A 40 -10.38 11.20 15.22
N SER A 41 -9.19 11.49 14.71
CA SER A 41 -8.95 12.69 13.89
C SER A 41 -9.58 12.57 12.51
N ASP A 42 -9.60 13.66 11.73
CA ASP A 42 -9.82 13.61 10.28
C ASP A 42 -8.49 13.83 9.53
N PHE A 43 -8.52 13.76 8.19
CA PHE A 43 -7.33 13.89 7.35
C PHE A 43 -6.99 15.34 6.97
N LYS A 44 -7.74 16.34 7.45
CA LYS A 44 -7.64 17.70 6.90
C LYS A 44 -6.30 18.37 7.15
N ASP A 45 -5.73 18.12 8.32
CA ASP A 45 -4.43 18.64 8.73
C ASP A 45 -3.30 17.61 8.55
N GLY A 46 -3.60 16.32 8.39
CA GLY A 46 -2.59 15.26 8.20
C GLY A 46 -1.50 15.26 9.28
N ILE A 47 -0.26 15.47 8.89
CA ILE A 47 0.81 15.95 9.78
C ILE A 47 1.43 17.24 9.26
N ASP A 48 0.69 17.96 8.42
CA ASP A 48 1.11 19.19 7.78
C ASP A 48 2.33 18.99 6.84
N ALA A 49 2.48 17.80 6.26
CA ALA A 49 3.57 17.51 5.33
C ALA A 49 3.49 18.36 4.05
N TYR A 50 2.31 18.87 3.68
CA TYR A 50 2.16 19.81 2.56
C TYR A 50 3.04 21.07 2.74
N HIS A 51 3.20 21.53 3.98
CA HIS A 51 4.03 22.68 4.32
C HIS A 51 5.43 22.30 4.83
N ARG A 52 5.61 21.05 5.27
CA ARG A 52 6.79 20.60 6.04
C ARG A 52 7.57 19.46 5.41
N TYR A 53 7.26 19.05 4.17
CA TYR A 53 7.92 17.92 3.52
C TYR A 53 9.45 18.04 3.48
N ASP A 54 10.00 19.26 3.36
CA ASP A 54 11.44 19.48 3.35
C ASP A 54 12.09 19.19 4.72
N GLU A 55 11.41 19.54 5.83
CA GLU A 55 11.83 19.17 7.19
C GLU A 55 11.76 17.64 7.38
N ASP A 56 10.71 17.01 6.86
CA ASP A 56 10.53 15.57 6.93
C ASP A 56 11.60 14.83 6.10
N PHE A 57 11.94 15.34 4.91
CA PHE A 57 12.98 14.77 4.04
C PHE A 57 14.38 14.94 4.59
N ALA A 58 14.68 16.04 5.28
CA ALA A 58 15.95 16.18 6.00
C ALA A 58 16.12 15.09 7.07
N LEU A 59 15.05 14.69 7.76
CA LEU A 59 15.08 13.59 8.72
C LEU A 59 15.23 12.22 8.03
N PHE A 60 14.64 12.04 6.85
CA PHE A 60 14.80 10.80 6.07
C PHE A 60 16.20 10.67 5.47
N GLU A 61 16.79 11.77 4.99
CA GLU A 61 18.19 11.83 4.57
C GLU A 61 19.11 11.46 5.75
N GLU A 62 18.88 12.05 6.93
CA GLU A 62 19.66 11.72 8.13
C GLU A 62 19.54 10.24 8.49
N MET A 63 18.36 9.64 8.33
CA MET A 63 18.14 8.21 8.53
C MET A 63 18.87 7.36 7.47
N GLY A 64 19.17 7.93 6.31
CA GLY A 64 19.89 7.29 5.21
C GLY A 64 18.99 6.73 4.10
N PHE A 65 17.77 7.24 3.95
CA PHE A 65 16.85 6.77 2.92
C PHE A 65 17.47 6.87 1.53
N THR A 66 17.30 5.80 0.76
CA THR A 66 17.72 5.72 -0.65
C THR A 66 16.53 5.77 -1.61
N SER A 67 15.33 5.48 -1.11
CA SER A 67 14.09 5.61 -1.85
C SER A 67 12.97 6.04 -0.90
N TYR A 68 11.97 6.74 -1.43
CA TYR A 68 10.80 7.13 -0.69
C TYR A 68 9.55 6.97 -1.55
N ARG A 69 8.54 6.33 -0.97
CA ARG A 69 7.26 6.09 -1.63
C ARG A 69 6.20 7.07 -1.11
N PHE A 70 5.52 7.72 -2.03
CA PHE A 70 4.43 8.65 -1.76
C PHE A 70 3.25 8.39 -2.72
N SER A 71 2.08 8.97 -2.43
CA SER A 71 0.98 9.06 -3.40
C SER A 71 0.78 10.49 -3.89
N ILE A 72 0.28 10.63 -5.11
CA ILE A 72 -0.26 11.89 -5.60
C ILE A 72 -1.75 11.91 -5.28
N ASP A 73 -2.21 12.97 -4.63
CA ASP A 73 -3.61 13.20 -4.33
C ASP A 73 -4.37 13.59 -5.61
N TRP A 74 -5.19 12.66 -6.10
CA TRP A 74 -6.00 12.89 -7.30
C TRP A 74 -7.00 14.04 -7.08
N SER A 75 -7.57 14.19 -5.89
CA SER A 75 -8.47 15.30 -5.55
C SER A 75 -7.75 16.64 -5.41
N ARG A 76 -6.42 16.67 -5.32
CA ARG A 76 -5.62 17.89 -5.41
C ARG A 76 -5.31 18.29 -6.84
N VAL A 77 -4.87 17.34 -7.67
CA VAL A 77 -4.39 17.66 -9.03
C VAL A 77 -5.50 17.66 -10.09
N MET A 78 -6.65 17.04 -9.82
CA MET A 78 -7.82 17.04 -10.70
C MET A 78 -9.11 17.07 -9.86
N PRO A 79 -9.37 18.18 -9.14
CA PRO A 79 -10.33 18.24 -8.03
C PRO A 79 -11.79 18.00 -8.40
N ASP A 80 -12.20 18.33 -9.61
CA ASP A 80 -13.55 18.06 -10.12
C ASP A 80 -13.61 16.76 -10.94
N GLY A 81 -12.49 16.03 -11.02
CA GLY A 81 -12.37 14.82 -11.82
C GLY A 81 -12.37 15.05 -13.33
N GLU A 82 -12.12 16.28 -13.80
CA GLU A 82 -12.06 16.63 -15.23
C GLU A 82 -10.90 17.61 -15.54
N HIS A 83 -10.78 18.70 -14.77
CA HIS A 83 -9.82 19.77 -15.01
C HIS A 83 -8.62 19.68 -14.07
N PHE A 84 -7.42 19.85 -14.64
CA PHE A 84 -6.18 19.82 -13.86
C PHE A 84 -5.93 21.11 -13.07
N SER A 85 -5.48 20.96 -11.83
CA SER A 85 -4.97 22.04 -10.97
C SER A 85 -3.46 22.20 -11.18
N GLU A 86 -3.03 23.29 -11.85
CA GLU A 86 -1.61 23.60 -12.01
C GLU A 86 -0.94 23.87 -10.65
N GLU A 87 -1.65 24.48 -9.71
CA GLU A 87 -1.13 24.71 -8.36
C GLU A 87 -0.85 23.39 -7.63
N GLY A 88 -1.80 22.44 -7.69
CA GLY A 88 -1.66 21.10 -7.12
C GLY A 88 -0.50 20.33 -7.77
N MET A 89 -0.37 20.40 -9.09
CA MET A 89 0.77 19.79 -9.79
C MET A 89 2.11 20.45 -9.43
N ALA A 90 2.15 21.77 -9.32
CA ALA A 90 3.35 22.51 -8.95
C ALA A 90 3.80 22.20 -7.50
N PHE A 91 2.89 21.84 -6.60
CA PHE A 91 3.25 21.31 -5.29
C PHE A 91 4.07 20.02 -5.43
N TYR A 92 3.57 19.04 -6.20
CA TYR A 92 4.30 17.79 -6.40
C TYR A 92 5.62 17.97 -7.16
N ASP A 93 5.75 18.97 -8.04
CA ASP A 93 7.06 19.33 -8.59
C ASP A 93 8.07 19.71 -7.50
N ARG A 94 7.67 20.58 -6.56
CA ARG A 94 8.55 21.00 -5.46
C ARG A 94 8.84 19.86 -4.49
N PHE A 95 7.81 19.08 -4.16
CA PHE A 95 7.92 17.89 -3.31
C PHE A 95 8.91 16.88 -3.89
N ILE A 96 8.75 16.50 -5.16
CA ILE A 96 9.64 15.54 -5.84
C ILE A 96 11.06 16.10 -5.96
N ASN A 97 11.20 17.40 -6.27
CA ASN A 97 12.53 18.02 -6.37
C ASN A 97 13.26 18.05 -5.02
N SER A 98 12.58 18.38 -3.93
CA SER A 98 13.17 18.37 -2.59
C SER A 98 13.55 16.94 -2.18
N MET A 99 12.69 15.95 -2.42
CA MET A 99 12.98 14.54 -2.15
C MET A 99 14.26 14.06 -2.87
N ILE A 100 14.41 14.41 -4.15
CA ILE A 100 15.61 14.08 -4.94
C ILE A 100 16.84 14.84 -4.42
N ALA A 101 16.68 16.10 -4.01
CA ALA A 101 17.76 16.89 -3.42
C ALA A 101 18.29 16.28 -2.12
N HIS A 102 17.41 15.62 -1.36
CA HIS A 102 17.74 14.82 -0.17
C HIS A 102 18.22 13.38 -0.49
N GLY A 103 18.54 13.09 -1.75
CA GLY A 103 19.20 11.84 -2.16
C GLY A 103 18.28 10.62 -2.31
N MET A 104 16.96 10.81 -2.24
CA MET A 104 16.00 9.71 -2.32
C MET A 104 15.47 9.51 -3.74
N GLU A 105 15.42 8.25 -4.18
CA GLU A 105 14.76 7.88 -5.42
C GLU A 105 13.23 7.88 -5.26
N PRO A 106 12.49 8.64 -6.10
CA PRO A 106 11.03 8.68 -6.08
C PRO A 106 10.36 7.34 -6.46
N MET A 107 9.41 6.89 -5.64
CA MET A 107 8.41 5.90 -6.02
C MET A 107 7.00 6.48 -5.84
N CYS A 108 6.22 6.55 -6.91
CA CYS A 108 4.90 7.18 -6.89
C CYS A 108 3.78 6.14 -6.99
N SER A 109 2.84 6.17 -6.04
CA SER A 109 1.52 5.54 -6.14
C SER A 109 0.51 6.53 -6.72
N LEU A 110 -0.12 6.19 -7.84
CA LEU A 110 -1.10 7.06 -8.50
C LEU A 110 -2.46 7.06 -7.82
N TYR A 111 -2.80 5.97 -7.13
CA TYR A 111 -4.05 5.85 -6.39
C TYR A 111 -3.83 5.23 -5.02
N HIS A 112 -4.15 5.98 -3.96
CA HIS A 112 -4.20 5.51 -2.58
C HIS A 112 -5.45 6.07 -1.88
N PHE A 113 -6.59 5.84 -2.52
CA PHE A 113 -7.93 6.22 -2.03
C PHE A 113 -8.24 7.72 -2.10
N GLU A 114 -7.43 8.52 -2.79
CA GLU A 114 -7.64 9.97 -2.94
C GLU A 114 -8.53 10.34 -4.15
N MET A 115 -9.48 9.50 -4.55
CA MET A 115 -10.42 9.83 -5.64
C MET A 115 -11.24 11.08 -5.28
N PRO A 116 -11.38 12.09 -6.17
CA PRO A 116 -12.33 13.18 -5.98
C PRO A 116 -13.74 12.64 -5.68
N GLN A 117 -14.33 13.04 -4.56
CA GLN A 117 -15.62 12.50 -4.10
C GLN A 117 -16.75 12.75 -5.10
N VAL A 118 -16.65 13.80 -5.92
CA VAL A 118 -17.60 14.08 -7.01
C VAL A 118 -17.73 12.89 -7.98
N LEU A 119 -16.65 12.16 -8.27
CA LEU A 119 -16.67 11.00 -9.16
C LEU A 119 -17.39 9.80 -8.53
N MET A 120 -17.27 9.63 -7.22
CA MET A 120 -18.07 8.66 -6.47
C MET A 120 -19.56 9.03 -6.54
N ASN A 121 -19.89 10.30 -6.29
CA ASN A 121 -21.28 10.76 -6.22
C ASN A 121 -22.00 10.70 -7.58
N GLU A 122 -21.33 11.06 -8.67
CA GLU A 122 -21.94 11.14 -9.99
C GLU A 122 -21.92 9.80 -10.74
N TYR A 123 -20.88 8.99 -10.54
CA TYR A 123 -20.62 7.82 -11.38
C TYR A 123 -20.38 6.52 -10.61
N ASN A 124 -20.43 6.53 -9.28
CA ASN A 124 -20.13 5.37 -8.43
C ASN A 124 -18.68 4.86 -8.57
N GLY A 125 -17.73 5.78 -8.74
CA GLY A 125 -16.29 5.49 -8.71
C GLY A 125 -15.86 4.47 -9.76
N PHE A 126 -14.91 3.60 -9.42
CA PHE A 126 -14.35 2.61 -10.36
C PHE A 126 -15.34 1.54 -10.83
N TYR A 127 -16.55 1.48 -10.29
CA TYR A 127 -17.61 0.66 -10.88
C TYR A 127 -18.02 1.17 -12.27
N SER A 128 -17.85 2.46 -12.56
CA SER A 128 -18.14 3.07 -13.84
C SER A 128 -16.91 3.17 -14.75
N ARG A 129 -17.07 2.78 -16.01
CA ARG A 129 -16.04 2.94 -17.04
C ARG A 129 -15.67 4.42 -17.29
N ILE A 130 -16.59 5.35 -17.03
CA ILE A 130 -16.32 6.79 -17.14
C ILE A 130 -15.22 7.21 -16.16
N VAL A 131 -15.27 6.72 -14.92
CA VAL A 131 -14.25 7.04 -13.90
C VAL A 131 -12.92 6.37 -14.23
N VAL A 132 -12.95 5.18 -14.84
CA VAL A 132 -11.74 4.53 -15.36
C VAL A 132 -11.04 5.40 -16.39
N ASP A 133 -11.77 5.95 -17.36
CA ASP A 133 -11.20 6.82 -18.40
C ASP A 133 -10.65 8.15 -17.80
N LYS A 134 -11.34 8.70 -16.80
CA LYS A 134 -10.88 9.87 -16.05
C LYS A 134 -9.60 9.57 -15.25
N PHE A 135 -9.52 8.41 -14.61
CA PHE A 135 -8.31 7.97 -13.92
C PHE A 135 -7.14 7.81 -14.89
N ILE A 136 -7.37 7.19 -16.06
CA ILE A 136 -6.33 7.04 -17.10
C ILE A 136 -5.84 8.42 -17.57
N THR A 137 -6.75 9.37 -17.75
CA THR A 137 -6.40 10.75 -18.12
C THR A 137 -5.54 11.42 -17.05
N TYR A 138 -5.94 11.32 -15.78
CA TYR A 138 -5.16 11.80 -14.64
C TYR A 138 -3.77 11.15 -14.57
N ALA A 139 -3.72 9.82 -14.58
CA ALA A 139 -2.49 9.05 -14.47
C ALA A 139 -1.52 9.39 -15.61
N ASN A 140 -2.02 9.47 -16.84
CA ASN A 140 -1.20 9.83 -18.00
C ASN A 140 -0.57 11.21 -17.83
N LYS A 141 -1.34 12.19 -17.34
CA LYS A 141 -0.83 13.54 -17.10
C LYS A 141 0.26 13.56 -16.02
N MET A 142 0.09 12.80 -14.93
CA MET A 142 1.10 12.72 -13.86
C MET A 142 2.37 12.03 -14.34
N ILE A 143 2.24 10.92 -15.07
CA ILE A 143 3.37 10.19 -15.65
C ILE A 143 4.12 11.06 -16.66
N GLU A 144 3.41 11.83 -17.49
CA GLU A 144 4.05 12.78 -18.42
C GLU A 144 4.80 13.89 -17.71
N ARG A 145 4.22 14.46 -16.64
CA ARG A 145 4.80 15.61 -15.95
C ARG A 145 6.01 15.23 -15.10
N TYR A 146 5.95 14.10 -14.43
CA TYR A 146 6.96 13.71 -13.44
C TYR A 146 7.85 12.55 -13.90
N GLY A 147 7.54 11.89 -15.01
CA GLY A 147 8.27 10.71 -15.49
C GLY A 147 9.74 10.99 -15.87
N ASP A 148 10.14 12.25 -16.02
CA ASP A 148 11.54 12.63 -16.16
C ASP A 148 12.36 12.33 -14.88
N ARG A 149 11.72 12.46 -13.72
CA ARG A 149 12.31 12.33 -12.37
C ARG A 149 11.85 11.10 -11.60
N VAL A 150 10.61 10.66 -11.82
CA VAL A 150 9.99 9.49 -11.16
C VAL A 150 10.05 8.29 -12.09
N LYS A 151 10.80 7.26 -11.68
CA LYS A 151 11.02 6.05 -12.49
C LYS A 151 10.34 4.81 -11.95
N LYS A 152 9.85 4.81 -10.71
CA LYS A 152 9.09 3.69 -10.13
C LYS A 152 7.65 4.09 -9.90
N TRP A 153 6.73 3.39 -10.54
CA TRP A 153 5.30 3.69 -10.50
C TRP A 153 4.50 2.51 -9.94
N ILE A 154 3.48 2.83 -9.14
CA ILE A 154 2.43 1.91 -8.72
C ILE A 154 1.12 2.56 -9.16
N SER A 155 0.29 1.86 -9.93
CA SER A 155 -1.01 2.41 -10.36
C SER A 155 -1.98 2.51 -9.19
N PHE A 156 -2.17 1.41 -8.47
CA PHE A 156 -3.09 1.25 -7.36
C PHE A 156 -2.35 0.68 -6.17
N ASN A 157 -2.41 1.39 -5.05
CA ASN A 157 -2.02 0.81 -3.77
C ASN A 157 -3.01 -0.29 -3.38
N GLU A 158 -2.50 -1.44 -2.94
CA GLU A 158 -3.32 -2.51 -2.35
C GLU A 158 -4.55 -2.88 -3.20
N GLN A 159 -4.33 -3.07 -4.51
CA GLN A 159 -5.43 -3.15 -5.49
C GLN A 159 -6.42 -4.30 -5.18
N ASN A 160 -5.90 -5.40 -4.64
CA ASN A 160 -6.70 -6.56 -4.23
C ASN A 160 -7.58 -6.31 -3.00
N GLY A 161 -7.46 -5.14 -2.33
CA GLY A 161 -8.40 -4.69 -1.33
C GLY A 161 -9.85 -4.72 -1.83
N ILE A 162 -10.10 -4.52 -3.14
CA ILE A 162 -11.43 -4.67 -3.75
C ILE A 162 -12.06 -6.03 -3.42
N ALA A 163 -11.28 -7.11 -3.43
CA ALA A 163 -11.77 -8.47 -3.17
C ALA A 163 -11.93 -8.78 -1.67
N LEU A 164 -11.43 -7.92 -0.78
CA LEU A 164 -11.58 -8.03 0.68
C LEU A 164 -12.88 -7.36 1.15
N GLU A 165 -13.49 -7.88 2.19
CA GLU A 165 -14.73 -7.32 2.76
C GLU A 165 -14.50 -5.89 3.28
N GLY A 166 -15.42 -4.96 3.00
CA GLY A 166 -15.42 -3.59 3.54
C GLY A 166 -14.63 -2.51 2.78
N HIS A 167 -13.76 -2.86 1.82
CA HIS A 167 -12.87 -1.88 1.17
C HIS A 167 -13.45 -1.14 -0.06
N LYS A 168 -14.68 -1.44 -0.50
CA LYS A 168 -15.19 -0.99 -1.81
C LYS A 168 -15.36 0.53 -1.89
N ILE A 169 -15.70 1.15 -0.75
CA ILE A 169 -15.79 2.61 -0.65
C ILE A 169 -14.45 3.30 -0.93
N ALA A 170 -13.32 2.61 -0.69
CA ALA A 170 -12.00 3.12 -1.02
C ALA A 170 -11.71 3.20 -2.52
N TYR A 171 -12.57 2.61 -3.35
CA TYR A 171 -12.59 2.72 -4.80
C TYR A 171 -13.76 3.60 -5.29
N GLY A 172 -14.35 4.38 -4.37
CA GLY A 172 -15.46 5.29 -4.62
C GLY A 172 -16.77 4.59 -4.98
N ALA A 173 -16.94 3.33 -4.58
CA ALA A 173 -18.04 2.50 -5.08
C ALA A 173 -18.87 1.87 -3.97
N ILE A 174 -20.20 1.93 -4.14
CA ILE A 174 -21.21 1.26 -3.33
C ILE A 174 -22.01 0.33 -4.24
N CYS A 175 -22.31 -0.89 -3.77
CA CYS A 175 -23.10 -1.84 -4.54
C CYS A 175 -24.50 -1.26 -4.78
N PRO A 176 -24.93 -1.06 -6.05
CA PRO A 176 -26.26 -0.52 -6.33
C PRO A 176 -27.36 -1.46 -5.83
N GLU A 177 -28.51 -0.89 -5.47
CA GLU A 177 -29.68 -1.67 -5.05
C GLU A 177 -30.12 -2.63 -6.18
N GLY A 178 -30.40 -3.88 -5.81
CA GLY A 178 -30.83 -4.92 -6.76
C GLY A 178 -29.70 -5.54 -7.60
N VAL A 179 -28.45 -5.06 -7.48
CA VAL A 179 -27.29 -5.68 -8.13
C VAL A 179 -26.70 -6.75 -7.22
N ASN A 180 -26.34 -7.90 -7.80
CA ASN A 180 -25.62 -8.95 -7.08
C ASN A 180 -24.23 -8.44 -6.66
N GLU A 181 -23.90 -8.60 -5.37
CA GLU A 181 -22.65 -8.08 -4.81
C GLU A 181 -21.40 -8.69 -5.46
N GLU A 182 -21.42 -9.97 -5.82
CA GLU A 182 -20.29 -10.63 -6.50
C GLU A 182 -20.11 -10.07 -7.91
N SER A 183 -21.18 -9.86 -8.68
CA SER A 183 -21.13 -9.18 -9.98
C SER A 183 -20.57 -7.75 -9.85
N PHE A 184 -21.01 -7.00 -8.84
CA PHE A 184 -20.51 -5.65 -8.55
C PHE A 184 -19.01 -5.65 -8.25
N ILE A 185 -18.54 -6.57 -7.41
CA ILE A 185 -17.12 -6.73 -7.09
C ILE A 185 -16.33 -7.11 -8.34
N ASN A 186 -16.81 -8.07 -9.13
CA ASN A 186 -16.12 -8.49 -10.35
C ASN A 186 -16.02 -7.37 -11.38
N GLN A 187 -17.03 -6.50 -11.49
CA GLN A 187 -16.96 -5.31 -12.35
C GLN A 187 -15.91 -4.32 -11.85
N LEU A 188 -15.86 -4.05 -10.55
CA LEU A 188 -14.82 -3.19 -9.94
C LEU A 188 -13.42 -3.74 -10.19
N ILE A 189 -13.23 -5.04 -9.99
CA ILE A 189 -11.96 -5.72 -10.26
C ILE A 189 -11.58 -5.53 -11.73
N HIS A 190 -12.47 -5.84 -12.66
CA HIS A 190 -12.21 -5.72 -14.10
C HIS A 190 -11.81 -4.30 -14.51
N ASN A 191 -12.61 -3.31 -14.10
CA ASN A 191 -12.38 -1.91 -14.41
C ASN A 191 -11.03 -1.41 -13.85
N SER A 192 -10.71 -1.77 -12.60
CA SER A 192 -9.44 -1.38 -11.98
C SER A 192 -8.23 -2.06 -12.65
N LEU A 193 -8.37 -3.33 -13.07
CA LEU A 193 -7.31 -4.05 -13.78
C LEU A 193 -7.10 -3.48 -15.20
N TYR A 194 -8.17 -3.04 -15.85
CA TYR A 194 -8.07 -2.36 -17.15
C TYR A 194 -7.34 -1.02 -17.00
N ALA A 195 -7.74 -0.22 -15.99
CA ALA A 195 -7.05 1.02 -15.63
C ALA A 195 -5.56 0.78 -15.34
N HIS A 196 -5.23 -0.27 -14.59
CA HIS A 196 -3.86 -0.67 -14.30
C HIS A 196 -3.08 -0.94 -15.59
N ALA A 197 -3.60 -1.78 -16.50
CA ALA A 197 -2.94 -2.09 -17.77
C ALA A 197 -2.69 -0.84 -18.64
N LYS A 198 -3.62 0.13 -18.64
CA LYS A 198 -3.46 1.41 -19.33
C LYS A 198 -2.38 2.29 -18.70
N VAL A 199 -2.24 2.24 -17.37
CA VAL A 199 -1.12 2.91 -16.67
C VAL A 199 0.21 2.25 -17.02
N VAL A 200 0.29 0.92 -17.04
CA VAL A 200 1.49 0.17 -17.47
C VAL A 200 1.91 0.60 -18.88
N GLU A 201 0.97 0.60 -19.82
CA GLU A 201 1.20 1.06 -21.21
C GLU A 201 1.84 2.44 -21.24
N LYS A 202 1.35 3.37 -20.41
CA LYS A 202 1.88 4.73 -20.35
C LYS A 202 3.25 4.80 -19.71
N VAL A 203 3.48 4.10 -18.60
CA VAL A 203 4.77 4.09 -17.89
C VAL A 203 5.88 3.59 -18.82
N HIS A 204 5.63 2.56 -19.62
CA HIS A 204 6.61 2.02 -20.58
C HIS A 204 6.95 2.96 -21.75
N THR A 205 6.22 4.08 -21.91
CA THR A 205 6.63 5.17 -22.82
C THR A 205 7.75 6.06 -22.24
N ILE A 206 7.95 6.02 -20.92
CA ILE A 206 8.96 6.80 -20.22
C ILE A 206 10.24 5.99 -20.12
N LYS A 207 11.34 6.58 -20.60
CA LYS A 207 12.66 5.93 -20.59
C LYS A 207 13.06 5.52 -19.16
N ASP A 208 13.49 4.26 -19.02
CA ASP A 208 13.98 3.64 -17.79
C ASP A 208 12.95 3.56 -16.65
N ALA A 209 11.68 3.88 -16.92
CA ALA A 209 10.62 3.76 -15.93
C ALA A 209 10.10 2.32 -15.86
N ILE A 210 9.74 1.90 -14.65
CA ILE A 210 9.17 0.60 -14.35
C ILE A 210 7.86 0.76 -13.59
N VAL A 211 7.00 -0.25 -13.70
CA VAL A 211 5.77 -0.34 -12.93
C VAL A 211 5.79 -1.56 -12.01
N LEU A 212 5.31 -1.35 -10.78
CA LEU A 212 5.19 -2.35 -9.74
C LEU A 212 3.70 -2.70 -9.55
N GLY A 213 3.35 -3.97 -9.68
CA GLY A 213 2.02 -4.46 -9.29
C GLY A 213 1.94 -4.58 -7.77
N MET A 214 0.99 -3.91 -7.12
CA MET A 214 0.91 -3.88 -5.65
C MET A 214 -0.33 -4.60 -5.11
N VAL A 215 -0.13 -5.50 -4.14
CA VAL A 215 -1.19 -6.18 -3.40
C VAL A 215 -0.99 -6.12 -1.89
N ILE A 216 -2.08 -6.23 -1.13
CA ILE A 216 -2.06 -6.74 0.25
C ILE A 216 -1.73 -8.22 0.19
N TYR A 217 -0.58 -8.63 0.72
CA TYR A 217 -0.24 -10.04 0.79
C TYR A 217 -0.43 -10.58 2.21
N ILE A 218 -1.49 -11.37 2.39
CA ILE A 218 -1.78 -12.08 3.63
C ILE A 218 -1.62 -13.57 3.33
N PRO A 219 -0.49 -14.20 3.71
CA PRO A 219 -0.34 -15.65 3.62
C PRO A 219 -1.48 -16.33 4.39
N HIS A 220 -2.17 -17.26 3.75
CA HIS A 220 -3.20 -18.06 4.41
C HIS A 220 -2.65 -19.45 4.71
N TYR A 221 -2.55 -19.79 6.00
CA TYR A 221 -2.20 -21.12 6.47
C TYR A 221 -3.45 -21.96 6.65
N ALA A 222 -3.38 -23.26 6.37
CA ALA A 222 -4.45 -24.18 6.73
C ALA A 222 -4.50 -24.35 8.26
N ALA A 223 -5.71 -24.35 8.83
CA ALA A 223 -5.92 -24.54 10.27
C ALA A 223 -5.43 -25.91 10.76
N THR A 224 -5.53 -26.92 9.90
CA THR A 224 -5.03 -28.27 10.14
C THR A 224 -4.46 -28.88 8.85
N CYS A 225 -3.85 -30.05 8.92
CA CYS A 225 -3.45 -30.82 7.73
C CYS A 225 -4.63 -31.50 7.01
N HIS A 226 -5.87 -31.23 7.41
CA HIS A 226 -7.06 -31.73 6.73
C HIS A 226 -7.14 -31.13 5.31
N PRO A 227 -7.29 -31.93 4.24
CA PRO A 227 -7.24 -31.42 2.86
C PRO A 227 -8.26 -30.30 2.54
N LEU A 228 -9.40 -30.27 3.22
CA LEU A 228 -10.39 -29.20 3.04
C LEU A 228 -9.94 -27.85 3.62
N ASP A 229 -9.16 -27.85 4.70
CA ASP A 229 -8.60 -26.62 5.27
C ASP A 229 -7.51 -26.05 4.36
N GLU A 230 -6.68 -26.93 3.78
CA GLU A 230 -5.72 -26.55 2.74
C GLU A 230 -6.41 -25.97 1.51
N LEU A 231 -7.48 -26.62 1.04
CA LEU A 231 -8.28 -26.09 -0.06
C LEU A 231 -8.94 -24.74 0.31
N ALA A 232 -9.37 -24.54 1.55
CA ALA A 232 -9.90 -23.27 2.04
C ALA A 232 -8.83 -22.17 2.01
N ALA A 233 -7.59 -22.46 2.41
CA ALA A 233 -6.46 -21.53 2.31
C ALA A 233 -6.20 -21.11 0.85
N ARG A 234 -6.16 -22.08 -0.08
CA ARG A 234 -5.99 -21.80 -1.52
C ARG A 234 -7.15 -20.98 -2.10
N LYS A 235 -8.38 -21.21 -1.66
CA LYS A 235 -9.55 -20.40 -2.03
C LYS A 235 -9.41 -18.96 -1.56
N GLN A 236 -8.93 -18.72 -0.34
CA GLN A 236 -8.69 -17.34 0.12
C GLN A 236 -7.60 -16.66 -0.71
N MET A 237 -6.48 -17.36 -0.97
CA MET A 237 -5.40 -16.81 -1.81
C MET A 237 -5.84 -16.53 -3.25
N SER A 238 -6.86 -17.19 -3.77
CA SER A 238 -7.37 -16.93 -5.13
C SER A 238 -7.82 -15.47 -5.35
N LYS A 239 -8.28 -14.80 -4.29
CA LYS A 239 -8.69 -13.39 -4.31
C LYS A 239 -7.51 -12.44 -4.52
N THR A 240 -6.31 -12.80 -4.07
CA THR A 240 -5.07 -12.06 -4.34
C THR A 240 -4.45 -12.50 -5.65
N ASN A 241 -4.50 -13.81 -5.95
CA ASN A 241 -3.92 -14.37 -7.17
C ASN A 241 -4.55 -13.83 -8.44
N VAL A 242 -5.85 -13.47 -8.45
CA VAL A 242 -6.46 -12.87 -9.65
C VAL A 242 -5.79 -11.56 -10.05
N PHE A 243 -5.32 -10.75 -9.09
CA PHE A 243 -4.60 -9.51 -9.37
C PHE A 243 -3.17 -9.80 -9.79
N LEU A 244 -2.47 -10.68 -9.06
CA LEU A 244 -1.10 -11.04 -9.39
C LEU A 244 -0.98 -11.72 -10.77
N ASP A 245 -1.88 -12.66 -11.09
CA ASP A 245 -1.92 -13.30 -12.41
C ASP A 245 -2.22 -12.27 -13.51
N MET A 246 -3.07 -11.28 -13.25
CA MET A 246 -3.31 -10.18 -14.20
C MET A 246 -2.09 -9.27 -14.34
N PHE A 247 -1.39 -8.95 -13.26
CA PHE A 247 -0.19 -8.11 -13.32
C PHE A 247 0.93 -8.78 -14.13
N VAL A 248 1.12 -10.08 -13.96
CA VAL A 248 2.25 -10.83 -14.53
C VAL A 248 1.96 -11.38 -15.92
N TYR A 249 0.75 -11.89 -16.13
CA TYR A 249 0.37 -12.56 -17.38
C TYR A 249 -0.65 -11.77 -18.20
N GLY A 250 -1.30 -10.76 -17.62
CA GLY A 250 -2.38 -10.02 -18.26
C GLY A 250 -3.63 -10.88 -18.48
N GLU A 251 -3.80 -11.92 -17.66
CA GLU A 251 -4.89 -12.88 -17.78
C GLU A 251 -5.53 -13.19 -16.42
N TYR A 252 -6.84 -13.45 -16.44
CA TYR A 252 -7.54 -13.93 -15.25
C TYR A 252 -7.03 -15.31 -14.84
N SER A 253 -6.82 -15.53 -13.54
CA SER A 253 -6.57 -16.87 -13.01
C SER A 253 -7.71 -17.83 -13.40
N SER A 254 -7.36 -19.04 -13.83
CA SER A 254 -8.33 -20.03 -14.35
C SER A 254 -9.40 -20.38 -13.32
N TYR A 255 -9.01 -20.51 -12.05
CA TYR A 255 -9.94 -20.76 -10.96
C TYR A 255 -10.93 -19.61 -10.78
N TYR A 256 -10.45 -18.36 -10.69
CA TYR A 256 -11.32 -17.21 -10.49
C TYR A 256 -12.29 -17.03 -11.67
N TRP A 257 -11.79 -17.16 -12.91
CA TRP A 257 -12.63 -17.13 -14.11
C TRP A 257 -13.73 -18.20 -14.10
N SER A 258 -13.37 -19.45 -13.77
CA SER A 258 -14.35 -20.55 -13.69
C SER A 258 -15.43 -20.28 -12.65
N GLN A 259 -15.09 -19.64 -11.53
CA GLN A 259 -16.05 -19.28 -10.49
C GLN A 259 -17.02 -18.19 -10.97
N MET A 260 -16.50 -17.16 -11.66
CA MET A 260 -17.36 -16.11 -12.25
C MET A 260 -18.34 -16.69 -13.28
N VAL A 261 -17.89 -17.59 -14.14
CA VAL A 261 -18.75 -18.28 -15.12
C VAL A 261 -19.81 -19.11 -14.42
N LYS A 262 -19.41 -19.94 -13.45
CA LYS A 262 -20.32 -20.83 -12.71
C LYS A 262 -21.41 -20.05 -11.96
N ASN A 263 -21.05 -18.91 -11.39
CA ASN A 263 -21.95 -18.08 -10.60
C ASN A 263 -22.75 -17.08 -11.47
N ASN A 264 -22.47 -17.00 -12.78
CA ASN A 264 -23.05 -16.01 -13.69
C ASN A 264 -22.76 -14.55 -13.22
N THR A 265 -21.52 -14.31 -12.79
CA THR A 265 -21.04 -13.05 -12.21
C THR A 265 -19.88 -12.44 -13.00
N LEU A 266 -19.72 -12.83 -14.27
CA LEU A 266 -18.74 -12.20 -15.17
C LEU A 266 -19.00 -10.68 -15.27
N PRO A 267 -17.94 -9.86 -15.29
CA PRO A 267 -18.07 -8.43 -15.52
C PRO A 267 -18.48 -8.15 -16.98
N ASP A 268 -18.95 -6.94 -17.25
CA ASP A 268 -19.04 -6.39 -18.59
C ASP A 268 -17.62 -6.12 -19.11
N ILE A 269 -17.14 -7.01 -19.97
CA ILE A 269 -15.82 -6.95 -20.62
C ILE A 269 -16.00 -6.29 -21.98
N GLN A 270 -15.43 -5.11 -22.17
CA GLN A 270 -15.55 -4.40 -23.44
C GLN A 270 -14.58 -4.94 -24.48
N GLU A 271 -14.88 -4.67 -25.75
CA GLU A 271 -14.02 -5.10 -26.86
C GLU A 271 -12.60 -4.53 -26.71
N GLY A 272 -11.61 -5.44 -26.71
CA GLY A 272 -10.20 -5.08 -26.58
C GLY A 272 -9.65 -5.04 -25.15
N ASP A 273 -10.48 -5.11 -24.11
CA ASP A 273 -10.02 -4.99 -22.72
C ASP A 273 -8.98 -6.05 -22.34
N LEU A 274 -9.28 -7.32 -22.62
CA LEU A 274 -8.38 -8.43 -22.32
C LEU A 274 -7.08 -8.38 -23.15
N GLU A 275 -7.14 -7.79 -24.34
CA GLU A 275 -5.95 -7.64 -25.20
C GLU A 275 -5.03 -6.53 -24.68
N VAL A 276 -5.60 -5.43 -24.17
CA VAL A 276 -4.84 -4.38 -23.47
C VAL A 276 -4.18 -4.94 -22.22
N MET A 277 -4.90 -5.74 -21.42
CA MET A 277 -4.35 -6.37 -20.21
C MET A 277 -3.19 -7.31 -20.55
N ARG A 278 -3.34 -8.18 -21.55
CA ARG A 278 -2.29 -9.12 -21.98
C ARG A 278 -1.01 -8.43 -22.46
N LYS A 279 -1.12 -7.26 -23.09
CA LYS A 279 0.03 -6.53 -23.63
C LYS A 279 0.83 -5.75 -22.58
N ASN A 280 0.21 -5.41 -21.46
CA ASN A 280 0.72 -4.41 -20.54
C ASN A 280 0.85 -5.00 -19.13
N THR A 281 1.89 -5.81 -18.94
CA THR A 281 2.23 -6.49 -17.69
C THR A 281 3.30 -5.73 -16.91
N VAL A 282 3.35 -5.94 -15.60
CA VAL A 282 4.27 -5.21 -14.71
C VAL A 282 5.72 -5.64 -14.88
N ASP A 283 6.65 -4.80 -14.41
CA ASP A 283 8.07 -5.13 -14.39
C ASP A 283 8.44 -5.89 -13.12
N TRP A 284 7.92 -5.44 -11.98
CA TRP A 284 8.18 -5.99 -10.64
C TRP A 284 6.87 -6.22 -9.88
N LEU A 285 6.90 -7.08 -8.87
CA LEU A 285 5.83 -7.22 -7.90
C LEU A 285 6.16 -6.45 -6.62
N SER A 286 5.14 -5.97 -5.95
CA SER A 286 5.27 -5.32 -4.64
C SER A 286 4.11 -5.68 -3.75
N PHE A 287 4.32 -5.59 -2.44
CA PHE A 287 3.27 -5.90 -1.50
C PHE A 287 3.39 -5.14 -0.19
N SER A 288 2.24 -4.97 0.45
CA SER A 288 2.14 -4.68 1.87
C SER A 288 2.05 -5.97 2.67
N TYR A 289 2.69 -5.99 3.83
CA TYR A 289 2.68 -7.12 4.76
C TYR A 289 2.58 -6.66 6.20
N TYR A 290 1.65 -7.25 6.94
CA TYR A 290 1.51 -7.03 8.38
C TYR A 290 1.31 -8.32 9.17
N MET A 291 0.61 -9.28 8.59
CA MET A 291 0.16 -10.49 9.27
C MET A 291 -0.09 -11.64 8.29
N SER A 292 -0.14 -12.85 8.83
CA SER A 292 -0.72 -14.04 8.19
C SER A 292 -2.12 -14.32 8.74
N ALA A 293 -2.87 -15.16 8.03
CA ALA A 293 -4.20 -15.60 8.42
C ALA A 293 -4.32 -17.13 8.39
N THR A 294 -5.27 -17.67 9.15
CA THR A 294 -5.57 -19.10 9.16
C THR A 294 -6.91 -19.36 8.46
N ALA A 295 -6.96 -20.33 7.56
CA ALA A 295 -8.18 -20.75 6.88
C ALA A 295 -8.60 -22.15 7.33
N LYS A 296 -9.91 -22.33 7.56
CA LYS A 296 -10.54 -23.60 7.92
C LYS A 296 -11.75 -23.80 7.04
N ASP A 297 -12.04 -25.04 6.68
CA ASP A 297 -13.24 -25.33 5.91
C ASP A 297 -14.50 -24.97 6.71
N GLY A 298 -15.43 -24.27 6.05
CA GLY A 298 -16.66 -23.79 6.68
C GLY A 298 -16.56 -22.49 7.50
N SER A 299 -15.37 -21.88 7.67
CA SER A 299 -15.25 -20.54 8.28
C SER A 299 -15.27 -19.42 7.23
N SER A 300 -15.80 -18.24 7.59
CA SER A 300 -15.69 -17.02 6.79
C SER A 300 -14.23 -16.49 6.82
N GLY A 301 -13.83 -15.78 5.76
CA GLY A 301 -12.45 -15.31 5.56
C GLY A 301 -12.06 -14.07 6.38
N VAL A 302 -10.88 -13.51 6.07
CA VAL A 302 -10.34 -12.29 6.70
C VAL A 302 -11.20 -11.07 6.38
N LYS A 303 -11.53 -10.27 7.40
CA LYS A 303 -12.18 -8.96 7.27
C LYS A 303 -11.15 -7.83 7.36
N ALA A 304 -11.35 -6.78 6.57
CA ALA A 304 -10.59 -5.54 6.69
C ALA A 304 -10.83 -4.82 8.02
N GLY A 305 -9.82 -4.15 8.57
CA GLY A 305 -9.98 -3.27 9.74
C GLY A 305 -9.85 -3.93 11.11
N GLY A 306 -9.21 -5.10 11.22
CA GLY A 306 -8.78 -5.68 12.50
C GLY A 306 -9.82 -6.46 13.31
N ASN A 307 -11.10 -6.42 12.93
CA ASN A 307 -12.12 -7.30 13.52
C ASN A 307 -12.12 -8.67 12.82
N LEU A 308 -11.11 -9.49 13.13
CA LEU A 308 -10.96 -10.85 12.62
C LEU A 308 -11.92 -11.82 13.34
N GLN A 309 -12.85 -12.44 12.59
CA GLN A 309 -13.43 -13.75 12.94
C GLN A 309 -12.63 -14.88 12.29
N VAL A 310 -11.31 -14.76 12.32
CA VAL A 310 -10.39 -15.76 11.76
C VAL A 310 -9.97 -16.68 12.91
N GLU A 311 -9.83 -17.97 12.64
CA GLU A 311 -9.23 -18.91 13.59
C GLU A 311 -7.85 -18.37 13.97
N LEU A 312 -7.69 -17.96 15.23
CA LEU A 312 -6.43 -17.42 15.72
C LEU A 312 -5.38 -18.51 15.63
N ASN A 313 -4.27 -18.21 14.98
CA ASN A 313 -3.13 -19.13 14.96
C ASN A 313 -2.55 -19.21 16.39
N PRO A 314 -2.62 -20.37 17.07
CA PRO A 314 -2.21 -20.48 18.48
C PRO A 314 -0.70 -20.34 18.68
N TYR A 315 0.09 -20.31 17.59
CA TYR A 315 1.53 -20.16 17.62
C TYR A 315 2.00 -18.70 17.49
N LEU A 316 1.08 -17.76 17.22
CA LEU A 316 1.41 -16.37 16.97
C LEU A 316 0.89 -15.46 18.09
N LYS A 317 1.69 -14.44 18.43
CA LYS A 317 1.23 -13.32 19.25
C LYS A 317 0.34 -12.40 18.43
N ALA A 318 -0.46 -11.57 19.08
CA ALA A 318 -1.23 -10.52 18.44
C ALA A 318 -0.95 -9.15 19.10
N SER A 319 -1.06 -8.09 18.32
CA SER A 319 -1.02 -6.70 18.79
C SER A 319 -2.30 -6.31 19.55
N GLU A 320 -2.31 -5.13 20.19
CA GLU A 320 -3.51 -4.55 20.82
C GLU A 320 -4.70 -4.44 19.86
N TRP A 321 -4.45 -4.27 18.56
CA TRP A 321 -5.48 -4.22 17.49
C TRP A 321 -5.85 -5.61 16.94
N GLY A 322 -5.42 -6.70 17.59
CA GLY A 322 -5.78 -8.07 17.22
C GLY A 322 -5.06 -8.63 15.99
N TRP A 323 -4.08 -7.90 15.43
CA TRP A 323 -3.31 -8.37 14.27
C TRP A 323 -2.19 -9.30 14.73
N THR A 324 -2.10 -10.48 14.12
CA THR A 324 -1.03 -11.44 14.41
C THR A 324 0.33 -10.88 14.00
N ILE A 325 1.35 -11.16 14.81
CA ILE A 325 2.74 -10.80 14.56
C ILE A 325 3.44 -12.07 14.04
N ASP A 326 3.72 -12.09 12.73
CA ASP A 326 4.31 -13.24 12.05
C ASP A 326 5.47 -12.80 11.15
N PRO A 327 6.70 -12.67 11.67
CA PRO A 327 7.85 -12.36 10.83
C PRO A 327 8.16 -13.47 9.83
N ILE A 328 7.90 -14.75 10.14
CA ILE A 328 8.15 -15.85 9.20
C ILE A 328 7.21 -15.77 7.99
N GLY A 329 5.99 -15.28 8.18
CA GLY A 329 5.04 -15.10 7.10
C GLY A 329 5.50 -14.13 6.00
N ILE A 330 6.35 -13.13 6.29
CA ILE A 330 6.90 -12.26 5.23
C ILE A 330 7.89 -13.03 4.33
N ARG A 331 8.65 -13.96 4.90
CA ARG A 331 9.52 -14.86 4.14
C ARG A 331 8.71 -15.84 3.31
N ILE A 332 7.61 -16.37 3.86
CA ILE A 332 6.67 -17.22 3.10
C ILE A 332 6.08 -16.43 1.93
N ALA A 333 5.63 -15.18 2.16
CA ALA A 333 5.12 -14.31 1.11
C ALA A 333 6.14 -14.10 -0.02
N LEU A 334 7.38 -13.74 0.33
CA LEU A 334 8.47 -13.54 -0.62
C LEU A 334 8.76 -14.81 -1.43
N ARG A 335 8.82 -15.97 -0.77
CA ARG A 335 9.03 -17.26 -1.45
C ARG A 335 7.88 -17.61 -2.36
N ASP A 336 6.63 -17.52 -1.90
CA ASP A 336 5.45 -17.84 -2.69
C ASP A 336 5.39 -17.00 -3.98
N LEU A 337 5.55 -15.68 -3.83
CA LEU A 337 5.53 -14.74 -4.95
C LEU A 337 6.67 -15.04 -5.93
N TYR A 338 7.89 -15.21 -5.44
CA TYR A 338 9.03 -15.44 -6.30
C TYR A 338 9.00 -16.81 -6.96
N GLU A 339 8.54 -17.84 -6.25
CA GLU A 339 8.40 -19.19 -6.79
C GLU A 339 7.37 -19.26 -7.92
N LYS A 340 6.27 -18.53 -7.77
CA LYS A 340 5.18 -18.51 -8.73
C LYS A 340 5.47 -17.64 -9.96
N TYR A 341 6.09 -16.48 -9.79
CA TYR A 341 6.19 -15.49 -10.87
C TYR A 341 7.62 -15.21 -11.36
N ARG A 342 8.66 -15.51 -10.57
CA ARG A 342 10.08 -15.28 -10.91
C ARG A 342 10.39 -13.83 -11.32
N MET A 343 9.63 -12.88 -10.79
CA MET A 343 9.83 -11.44 -11.01
C MET A 343 10.52 -10.83 -9.80
N PRO A 344 11.26 -9.72 -9.97
CA PRO A 344 11.77 -8.96 -8.83
C PRO A 344 10.64 -8.50 -7.92
N ILE A 345 10.91 -8.47 -6.62
CA ILE A 345 9.91 -8.16 -5.59
C ILE A 345 10.40 -7.01 -4.72
N MET A 346 9.48 -6.18 -4.25
CA MET A 346 9.76 -5.15 -3.26
C MET A 346 8.72 -5.15 -2.13
N VAL A 347 9.18 -5.13 -0.88
CA VAL A 347 8.32 -4.87 0.26
C VAL A 347 8.13 -3.36 0.34
N VAL A 348 6.95 -2.86 -0.01
CA VAL A 348 6.71 -1.40 -0.11
C VAL A 348 5.87 -0.86 1.03
N GLU A 349 5.50 -1.73 1.97
CA GLU A 349 4.78 -1.41 3.18
C GLU A 349 4.88 -2.55 4.22
N ASN A 350 5.51 -2.27 5.35
CA ASN A 350 5.50 -3.13 6.54
C ASN A 350 5.84 -2.24 7.76
N GLY A 351 5.14 -2.43 8.87
CA GLY A 351 5.36 -1.59 10.05
C GLY A 351 4.56 -2.03 11.27
N PHE A 352 4.85 -1.42 12.41
CA PHE A 352 4.21 -1.74 13.68
C PHE A 352 3.53 -0.52 14.29
N GLY A 353 2.20 -0.56 14.30
CA GLY A 353 1.35 0.44 14.93
C GLY A 353 1.20 0.16 16.42
N MET A 354 1.63 1.08 17.28
CA MET A 354 1.49 0.97 18.74
C MET A 354 1.19 2.33 19.38
N ARG A 355 0.77 2.33 20.64
CA ARG A 355 0.60 3.56 21.42
C ARG A 355 1.96 4.01 21.96
N ASP A 356 2.51 5.07 21.39
CA ASP A 356 3.76 5.62 21.89
C ASP A 356 3.56 6.54 23.09
N ILE A 357 4.50 6.46 24.04
CA ILE A 357 4.59 7.37 25.18
C ILE A 357 5.70 8.38 24.88
N PHE A 358 5.32 9.65 24.72
CA PHE A 358 6.27 10.74 24.46
C PHE A 358 6.68 11.42 25.76
N GLU A 359 7.92 11.21 26.17
CA GLU A 359 8.49 11.76 27.41
C GLU A 359 9.94 12.19 27.18
N ASN A 360 10.35 13.29 27.84
CA ASN A 360 11.71 13.80 27.76
C ASN A 360 12.22 14.07 26.33
N GLY A 361 11.32 14.46 25.41
CA GLY A 361 11.66 14.80 24.03
C GLY A 361 11.88 13.61 23.09
N THR A 362 11.53 12.39 23.50
CA THR A 362 11.66 11.18 22.67
C THR A 362 10.58 10.14 23.01
N VAL A 363 10.61 9.01 22.32
CA VAL A 363 9.80 7.81 22.59
C VAL A 363 10.75 6.62 22.69
N ILE A 364 10.58 5.80 23.73
CA ILE A 364 11.29 4.53 23.88
C ILE A 364 10.40 3.41 23.32
N ASP A 365 10.64 3.02 22.07
CA ASP A 365 9.78 2.13 21.28
C ASP A 365 10.48 0.80 20.91
N ASP A 366 10.96 0.09 21.92
CA ASP A 366 11.68 -1.17 21.74
C ASP A 366 10.83 -2.25 21.02
N GLU A 367 9.52 -2.29 21.25
CA GLU A 367 8.63 -3.23 20.56
C GLU A 367 8.60 -3.02 19.04
N ARG A 368 8.63 -1.76 18.58
CA ARG A 368 8.74 -1.43 17.16
C ARG A 368 10.08 -1.91 16.59
N ILE A 369 11.17 -1.70 17.33
CA ILE A 369 12.50 -2.20 16.94
C ILE A 369 12.48 -3.72 16.80
N TYR A 370 11.94 -4.46 17.77
CA TYR A 370 11.89 -5.93 17.70
C TYR A 370 11.04 -6.43 16.53
N TYR A 371 9.84 -5.86 16.34
CA TYR A 371 8.99 -6.22 15.20
C TYR A 371 9.73 -6.04 13.87
N MET A 372 10.31 -4.85 13.67
CA MET A 372 10.98 -4.49 12.42
C MET A 372 12.23 -5.35 12.20
N LYS A 373 13.03 -5.57 13.25
CA LYS A 373 14.20 -6.44 13.23
C LYS A 373 13.83 -7.84 12.75
N ASP A 374 12.84 -8.46 13.37
CA ASP A 374 12.46 -9.84 13.09
C ASP A 374 11.96 -10.00 11.64
N HIS A 375 11.21 -9.02 11.11
CA HIS A 375 10.76 -9.04 9.72
C HIS A 375 11.92 -8.84 8.73
N ILE A 376 12.78 -7.86 8.96
CA ILE A 376 13.95 -7.60 8.08
C ILE A 376 14.88 -8.81 8.06
N GLU A 377 15.07 -9.49 9.20
CA GLU A 377 15.84 -10.73 9.28
C GLU A 377 15.24 -11.82 8.37
N GLN A 378 13.91 -12.01 8.39
CA GLN A 378 13.24 -12.98 7.52
C GLN A 378 13.30 -12.60 6.03
N ILE A 379 13.29 -11.31 5.69
CA ILE A 379 13.56 -10.84 4.32
C ILE A 379 14.99 -11.20 3.91
N GLY A 380 15.97 -10.96 4.77
CA GLY A 380 17.37 -11.31 4.53
C GLY A 380 17.56 -12.81 4.26
N ILE A 381 16.88 -13.66 5.03
CA ILE A 381 16.89 -15.11 4.82
C ILE A 381 16.23 -15.46 3.48
N ALA A 382 15.10 -14.87 3.12
CA ALA A 382 14.45 -15.11 1.83
C ALA A 382 15.36 -14.76 0.64
N ILE A 383 16.15 -13.68 0.75
CA ILE A 383 17.16 -13.31 -0.25
C ILE A 383 18.27 -14.38 -0.34
N GLU A 384 18.76 -14.88 0.80
CA GLU A 384 19.75 -15.97 0.83
C GLU A 384 19.19 -17.28 0.24
N GLU A 385 17.88 -17.48 0.31
CA GLU A 385 17.15 -18.59 -0.34
C GLU A 385 16.89 -18.37 -1.84
N GLY A 386 17.33 -17.24 -2.39
CA GLY A 386 17.32 -16.96 -3.83
C GLY A 386 16.17 -16.07 -4.31
N VAL A 387 15.40 -15.44 -3.40
CA VAL A 387 14.40 -14.44 -3.78
C VAL A 387 15.09 -13.15 -4.26
N ASP A 388 14.74 -12.65 -5.44
CA ASP A 388 15.16 -11.32 -5.94
C ASP A 388 14.31 -10.22 -5.27
N CYS A 389 14.56 -9.99 -3.97
CA CYS A 389 13.97 -8.87 -3.23
C CYS A 389 14.89 -7.65 -3.31
N ARG A 390 14.37 -6.52 -3.83
CA ARG A 390 15.18 -5.35 -4.19
C ARG A 390 15.03 -4.16 -3.25
N GLY A 391 14.09 -4.21 -2.30
CA GLY A 391 13.91 -3.13 -1.36
C GLY A 391 12.93 -3.40 -0.24
N TYR A 392 13.02 -2.56 0.78
CA TYR A 392 12.15 -2.53 1.95
C TYR A 392 11.81 -1.08 2.29
N LEU A 393 10.54 -0.72 2.13
CA LEU A 393 10.00 0.58 2.53
C LEU A 393 9.09 0.38 3.74
N MET A 394 9.53 0.88 4.90
CA MET A 394 8.73 0.81 6.11
C MET A 394 7.48 1.68 6.00
N TRP A 395 6.37 1.24 6.60
CA TRP A 395 5.15 2.03 6.63
C TRP A 395 5.22 3.15 7.65
N GLY A 396 4.87 4.37 7.24
CA GLY A 396 4.81 5.53 8.12
C GLY A 396 6.13 5.74 8.84
N PRO A 397 7.23 6.10 8.14
CA PRO A 397 8.52 6.38 8.77
C PRO A 397 8.47 7.57 9.73
N ILE A 398 7.49 8.43 9.52
CA ILE A 398 7.02 9.48 10.42
C ILE A 398 5.61 9.14 10.86
N ASP A 399 5.22 9.54 12.07
CA ASP A 399 3.84 9.36 12.50
C ASP A 399 2.89 9.99 11.50
N ILE A 400 1.90 9.23 11.09
CA ILE A 400 0.83 9.63 10.18
C ILE A 400 -0.48 9.16 10.80
N LEU A 401 -1.60 9.74 10.37
CA LEU A 401 -2.91 9.25 10.77
C LEU A 401 -3.12 7.83 10.24
N SER A 402 -3.72 6.93 11.02
CA SER A 402 -4.07 5.61 10.50
C SER A 402 -5.11 5.69 9.37
N SER A 403 -5.38 4.59 8.67
CA SER A 403 -6.45 4.52 7.65
C SER A 403 -7.86 4.79 8.18
N GLN A 404 -8.02 4.98 9.50
CA GLN A 404 -9.26 5.34 10.17
C GLN A 404 -9.16 6.71 10.89
N GLY A 405 -8.12 7.50 10.60
CA GLY A 405 -7.88 8.81 11.19
C GLY A 405 -7.30 8.78 12.61
N GLU A 406 -6.88 7.62 13.13
CA GLU A 406 -6.34 7.50 14.50
C GLU A 406 -4.85 7.90 14.52
N MET A 407 -4.50 8.95 15.25
CA MET A 407 -3.13 9.36 15.60
C MET A 407 -2.63 8.61 16.85
N GLY A 408 -3.53 8.13 17.72
CA GLY A 408 -3.16 7.31 18.87
C GLY A 408 -2.43 6.00 18.50
N LYS A 409 -2.67 5.46 17.29
CA LYS A 409 -1.96 4.31 16.70
C LYS A 409 -0.80 4.81 15.83
N ARG A 410 0.41 4.78 16.36
CA ARG A 410 1.59 5.39 15.73
C ARG A 410 2.49 4.36 15.08
N TYR A 411 2.95 4.66 13.87
CA TYR A 411 3.87 3.81 13.09
C TYR A 411 5.29 4.38 13.00
N GLY A 412 5.44 5.69 13.16
CA GLY A 412 6.66 6.46 12.95
C GLY A 412 7.88 5.93 13.67
N MET A 413 9.05 6.16 13.08
CA MET A 413 10.30 6.32 13.84
C MET A 413 10.56 7.80 14.17
N ILE A 414 9.78 8.69 13.57
CA ILE A 414 9.71 10.11 13.90
C ILE A 414 8.34 10.37 14.52
N TYR A 415 8.33 10.81 15.77
CA TYR A 415 7.13 11.21 16.49
C TYR A 415 6.66 12.58 16.00
N VAL A 416 5.38 12.72 15.70
CA VAL A 416 4.76 14.03 15.43
C VAL A 416 3.93 14.44 16.64
N ASN A 417 4.26 15.59 17.22
CA ASN A 417 3.58 16.12 18.39
C ASN A 417 2.22 16.72 18.01
N ARG A 418 1.24 15.84 17.85
CA ARG A 418 -0.21 16.07 17.78
C ARG A 418 -0.92 14.86 18.37
N ASP A 419 -2.21 14.94 18.65
CA ASP A 419 -3.04 13.77 18.95
C ASP A 419 -4.31 13.77 18.08
N ASP A 420 -5.31 12.95 18.42
CA ASP A 420 -6.53 12.83 17.64
C ASP A 420 -7.35 14.12 17.60
N LYS A 421 -7.27 14.96 18.64
CA LYS A 421 -8.15 16.12 18.84
C LYS A 421 -7.40 17.45 19.04
N ASP A 422 -6.09 17.43 19.25
CA ASP A 422 -5.23 18.60 19.41
C ASP A 422 -4.02 18.51 18.47
N LEU A 423 -3.87 19.50 17.59
CA LEU A 423 -2.74 19.61 16.67
C LEU A 423 -1.42 19.93 17.39
N LYS A 424 -1.47 20.50 18.60
CA LYS A 424 -0.31 20.97 19.37
C LYS A 424 0.62 21.82 18.49
N ASP A 425 1.92 21.53 18.47
CA ASP A 425 2.90 22.25 17.64
C ASP A 425 3.37 21.47 16.40
N MET A 426 2.89 20.23 16.22
CA MET A 426 3.26 19.31 15.13
C MET A 426 4.75 19.12 14.92
N LYS A 427 5.61 19.41 15.92
CA LYS A 427 7.05 19.21 15.79
C LYS A 427 7.41 17.74 15.68
N ARG A 428 8.50 17.48 14.95
CA ARG A 428 9.06 16.15 14.75
C ARG A 428 10.12 15.84 15.80
N TYR A 429 10.04 14.65 16.38
CA TYR A 429 10.99 14.16 17.38
C TYR A 429 11.46 12.76 17.03
N LYS A 430 12.77 12.51 17.09
CA LYS A 430 13.32 11.18 16.83
C LYS A 430 12.95 10.23 17.96
N LYS A 431 12.35 9.09 17.63
CA LYS A 431 12.15 7.97 18.56
C LYS A 431 13.44 7.17 18.68
N LYS A 432 13.52 6.24 19.64
CA LYS A 432 14.67 5.32 19.76
C LYS A 432 14.88 4.52 18.47
N SER A 433 13.80 4.08 17.83
CA SER A 433 13.83 3.35 16.56
C SER A 433 14.47 4.12 15.39
N PHE A 434 14.48 5.47 15.41
CA PHE A 434 15.14 6.29 14.39
C PHE A 434 16.61 5.92 14.23
N ASN A 435 17.35 5.95 15.35
CA ASN A 435 18.79 5.67 15.36
C ASN A 435 19.06 4.19 15.04
N TRP A 436 18.15 3.30 15.45
CA TRP A 436 18.25 1.88 15.11
C TRP A 436 18.14 1.64 13.60
N TYR A 437 17.11 2.19 12.94
CA TYR A 437 16.92 1.99 11.52
C TYR A 437 17.97 2.74 10.69
N GLN A 438 18.42 3.91 11.14
CA GLN A 438 19.60 4.58 10.58
C GLN A 438 20.80 3.63 10.52
N LYS A 439 21.10 2.94 11.64
CA LYS A 439 22.18 1.96 11.69
C LYS A 439 21.93 0.77 10.75
N VAL A 440 20.70 0.26 10.67
CA VAL A 440 20.33 -0.81 9.72
C VAL A 440 20.67 -0.39 8.29
N ILE A 441 20.24 0.78 7.85
CA ILE A 441 20.45 1.25 6.48
C ILE A 441 21.93 1.46 6.17
N HIS A 442 22.66 2.18 7.04
CA HIS A 442 24.09 2.48 6.84
C HIS A 442 24.97 1.22 6.81
N THR A 443 24.55 0.15 7.49
CA THR A 443 25.26 -1.12 7.51
C THR A 443 24.78 -2.08 6.42
N ASN A 444 23.78 -1.69 5.62
CA ASN A 444 23.02 -2.57 4.72
C ASN A 444 22.57 -3.85 5.44
N ALA A 445 22.01 -3.67 6.64
CA ALA A 445 21.54 -4.69 7.58
C ALA A 445 22.58 -5.74 8.04
N LYS A 446 23.87 -5.46 7.93
CA LYS A 446 24.94 -6.35 8.43
C LYS A 446 24.93 -6.51 9.95
N ASP A 447 24.47 -5.49 10.67
CA ASP A 447 24.50 -5.41 12.14
C ASP A 447 23.21 -5.89 12.81
N ILE A 448 22.27 -6.46 12.04
CA ILE A 448 21.13 -7.18 12.61
C ILE A 448 21.64 -8.57 13.04
N GLU A 449 22.05 -8.70 14.31
CA GLU A 449 22.42 -10.00 14.86
C GLU A 449 21.21 -10.95 14.87
N ILE A 450 21.44 -12.18 14.42
CA ILE A 450 20.52 -13.31 14.55
C ILE A 450 20.47 -13.64 16.04
N GLY A 451 19.53 -13.02 16.74
CA GLY A 451 19.10 -13.52 18.04
C GLY A 451 18.32 -14.78 17.74
N SER A 452 18.86 -15.95 18.09
CA SER A 452 18.16 -17.22 17.99
C SER A 452 16.79 -17.09 18.67
N VAL A 453 15.73 -16.93 17.88
CA VAL A 453 14.37 -17.07 18.38
C VAL A 453 14.18 -18.57 18.62
N ILE A 454 14.09 -18.92 19.90
CA ILE A 454 13.73 -20.26 20.39
C ILE A 454 12.23 -20.48 20.19
#